data_AF-A0A9D6CLW2-F1
#
_entry.id   AF-A0A9D6CLW2-F1
#
_cell.length_a   1.000
_cell.length_b   1.000
_cell.length_c   1.000
_cell.angle_alpha   90.00
_cell.angle_beta   90.00
_cell.angle_gamma   90.00
#
_symmetry.space_group_name_H-M   'P 1'
#
loop_
_entity.id
_entity.type
_entity.pdbx_description
1 polymer ?
#
loop_
_entity_poly.entity_id
_entity_poly.type
_entity_poly.pdbx_seq_one_letter_code
_entity_poly.pdbx_strand_id
1 'polypeptide(L)'
;MSRDALETTLSATATVAALALLSAKPVAAQADLHLWVAAAVLLAFGAGALAFRRPPSLPWPALALALWMAWQLAPLPLDWLQALAPQRAEAVRLAQAAGASPATSLAADPAAAWRGAVVWLGAWALFGLARRAARTERGAVWVAGCLAALALAQAVIGLQQYLWAAQSGAAETLARGTFVNRGQFAAFLLTALGPAVGWLAGRDRRQLEPLLAGLAVSGLLAAALAASLSRAALAAAALLALPALACGRRRARLAGAALALAAVLTLTLTSVGARAWARFDRLAAEQGDPGRLAVWADAAPLAARNAVWGAGIGGFGATFERSAPYLPRKSVRHAHSDLYELWIDLGGVGWVLAAIAVLGAFVAVARARPGPLAWGCLAGAAAPLAQAAVDLPLQSPAVAYAAACCLGLAVGLALPEPPRPHPLRRATTAVPALLAAASLAFAPASSADLFARAEQAWAAGDLEQARQGWLATLSAQPRAAAAWLRLSEHARSEGDLDQALAWAQTARRWQPHTVRTEWALADLELATGALDAALARLAALANAAPDLRPAAIQALWRAGVPPPSIEQSLAQSDGRAAGDYLAFLAREGLREELLQANQRLVVQQALQPPEAEAAYIARALQAPPP
;
A
#
# COMPACT_ATOMS: atom_id res chain seq x y z
N MET A 1 -19.08 31.12 -29.24
CA MET A 1 -18.01 30.69 -28.30
C MET A 1 -16.69 30.68 -29.06
N SER A 2 -15.61 31.26 -28.52
CA SER A 2 -14.30 31.14 -29.16
C SER A 2 -13.80 29.69 -29.12
N ARG A 3 -12.95 29.30 -30.06
CA ARG A 3 -12.38 27.95 -30.12
C ARG A 3 -11.65 27.58 -28.83
N ASP A 4 -10.86 28.51 -28.28
CA ASP A 4 -10.18 28.30 -27.00
C ASP A 4 -11.15 28.11 -25.83
N ALA A 5 -12.31 28.78 -25.86
CA ALA A 5 -13.36 28.55 -24.86
C ALA A 5 -13.97 27.15 -24.99
N LEU A 6 -14.24 26.66 -26.21
CA LEU A 6 -14.73 25.28 -26.43
C LEU A 6 -13.70 24.24 -25.98
N GLU A 7 -12.43 24.42 -26.33
CA GLU A 7 -11.34 23.54 -25.93
C GLU A 7 -11.16 23.50 -24.41
N THR A 8 -11.32 24.64 -23.74
CA THR A 8 -11.25 24.76 -22.27
C THR A 8 -12.43 24.07 -21.62
N THR A 9 -13.66 24.32 -22.07
CA THR A 9 -14.87 23.71 -21.50
C THR A 9 -14.83 22.19 -21.64
N LEU A 10 -14.49 21.65 -22.80
CA LEU A 10 -14.38 20.20 -23.00
C LEU A 10 -13.30 19.56 -22.13
N SER A 11 -12.13 20.21 -21.99
CA SER A 11 -11.05 19.71 -21.12
C SER A 11 -11.47 19.73 -19.65
N ALA A 12 -12.18 20.78 -19.23
CA ALA A 12 -12.71 20.92 -17.89
C ALA A 12 -13.78 19.85 -17.61
N THR A 13 -14.75 19.66 -18.51
CA THR A 13 -15.79 18.62 -18.40
C THR A 13 -15.18 17.22 -18.33
N ALA A 14 -14.20 16.90 -19.17
CA ALA A 14 -13.50 15.61 -19.16
C ALA A 14 -12.76 15.37 -17.83
N THR A 15 -12.07 16.40 -17.32
CA THR A 15 -11.37 16.34 -16.02
C THR A 15 -12.36 16.07 -14.88
N VAL A 16 -13.52 16.72 -14.90
CA VAL A 16 -14.56 16.58 -13.87
C VAL A 16 -15.21 15.20 -13.93
N ALA A 17 -15.56 14.72 -15.12
CA ALA A 17 -16.13 13.38 -15.29
C ALA A 17 -15.17 12.30 -14.75
N ALA A 18 -13.87 12.42 -15.05
CA ALA A 18 -12.84 11.55 -14.52
C ALA A 18 -12.76 11.56 -12.99
N LEU A 19 -12.73 12.76 -12.37
CA LEU A 19 -12.67 12.90 -10.92
C LEU A 19 -13.94 12.39 -10.22
N ALA A 20 -15.12 12.54 -10.83
CA ALA A 20 -16.37 12.04 -10.29
C ALA A 20 -16.39 10.50 -10.25
N LEU A 21 -15.91 9.84 -11.31
CA LEU A 21 -15.79 8.38 -11.37
C LEU A 21 -14.85 7.80 -10.30
N LEU A 22 -13.85 8.57 -9.84
CA LEU A 22 -12.95 8.17 -8.75
C LEU A 22 -13.58 8.23 -7.35
N SER A 23 -14.65 9.01 -7.19
CA SER A 23 -15.29 9.27 -5.88
C SER A 23 -16.41 8.28 -5.54
N ALA A 24 -16.92 7.55 -6.54
CA ALA A 24 -17.97 6.54 -6.37
C ALA A 24 -17.39 5.26 -5.75
N LYS A 25 -18.04 4.75 -4.69
CA LYS A 25 -17.69 3.44 -4.08
C LYS A 25 -17.87 2.32 -5.12
N PRO A 26 -16.95 1.34 -5.20
CA PRO A 26 -17.28 0.02 -5.69
C PRO A 26 -17.53 -0.94 -4.52
N VAL A 27 -18.65 -1.63 -4.61
CA VAL A 27 -18.89 -2.94 -3.99
C VAL A 27 -18.15 -3.96 -4.87
N ALA A 28 -17.22 -4.72 -4.26
CA ALA A 28 -16.47 -5.86 -4.79
C ALA A 28 -15.58 -5.64 -6.06
N ALA A 29 -14.33 -6.12 -6.00
CA ALA A 29 -13.23 -6.00 -6.98
C ALA A 29 -12.64 -4.58 -7.19
N GLN A 30 -11.90 -4.10 -6.17
CA GLN A 30 -11.28 -2.75 -6.16
C GLN A 30 -10.19 -2.53 -7.23
N ALA A 31 -9.52 -3.57 -7.73
CA ALA A 31 -8.43 -3.41 -8.69
C ALA A 31 -8.92 -3.06 -10.11
N ASP A 32 -10.04 -3.63 -10.54
CA ASP A 32 -10.52 -3.48 -11.91
C ASP A 32 -11.10 -2.10 -12.14
N LEU A 33 -11.85 -1.55 -11.17
CA LEU A 33 -12.43 -0.21 -11.32
C LEU A 33 -11.35 0.86 -11.53
N HIS A 34 -10.24 0.79 -10.80
CA HIS A 34 -9.14 1.75 -10.96
C HIS A 34 -8.56 1.71 -12.38
N LEU A 35 -8.46 0.51 -12.96
CA LEU A 35 -8.06 0.33 -14.36
C LEU A 35 -9.10 0.92 -15.32
N TRP A 36 -10.40 0.67 -15.10
CA TRP A 36 -11.49 1.23 -15.91
C TRP A 36 -11.51 2.77 -15.88
N VAL A 37 -11.30 3.37 -14.70
CA VAL A 37 -11.26 4.83 -14.57
C VAL A 37 -10.02 5.42 -15.23
N ALA A 38 -8.85 4.80 -15.05
CA ALA A 38 -7.63 5.20 -15.74
C ALA A 38 -7.78 5.10 -17.27
N ALA A 39 -8.37 4.02 -17.77
CA ALA A 39 -8.66 3.86 -19.19
C ALA A 39 -9.67 4.91 -19.69
N ALA A 40 -10.74 5.19 -18.94
CA ALA A 40 -11.70 6.24 -19.29
C ALA A 40 -11.04 7.63 -19.36
N VAL A 41 -10.13 7.94 -18.43
CA VAL A 41 -9.31 9.17 -18.47
C VAL A 41 -8.44 9.23 -19.71
N LEU A 42 -7.76 8.13 -20.04
CA LEU A 42 -6.90 8.04 -21.22
C LEU A 42 -7.71 8.14 -22.53
N LEU A 43 -8.91 7.56 -22.58
CA LEU A 43 -9.86 7.73 -23.70
C LEU A 43 -10.30 9.18 -23.83
N ALA A 44 -10.69 9.83 -22.73
CA ALA A 44 -11.09 11.23 -22.73
C ALA A 44 -9.93 12.15 -23.18
N PHE A 45 -8.71 11.86 -22.74
CA PHE A 45 -7.50 12.55 -23.16
C PHE A 45 -7.19 12.32 -24.65
N GLY A 46 -7.27 11.08 -25.12
CA GLY A 46 -7.06 10.73 -26.52
C GLY A 46 -8.11 11.34 -27.45
N ALA A 47 -9.38 11.31 -27.05
CA ALA A 47 -10.47 11.98 -27.76
C ALA A 47 -10.26 13.49 -27.82
N GLY A 48 -9.83 14.12 -26.72
CA GLY A 48 -9.40 15.51 -26.71
C GLY A 48 -8.22 15.74 -27.66
N ALA A 49 -7.20 14.90 -27.62
CA ALA A 49 -6.01 15.04 -28.47
C ALA A 49 -6.31 14.85 -29.97
N LEU A 50 -7.30 14.02 -30.33
CA LEU A 50 -7.79 13.82 -31.70
C LEU A 50 -8.71 14.97 -32.15
N ALA A 51 -9.59 15.46 -31.27
CA ALA A 51 -10.48 16.59 -31.56
C ALA A 51 -9.72 17.91 -31.69
N PHE A 52 -8.51 18.03 -31.14
CA PHE A 52 -7.76 19.28 -31.06
C PHE A 52 -6.43 19.23 -31.82
N ARG A 53 -6.11 20.29 -32.59
CA ARG A 53 -4.88 20.38 -33.40
C ARG A 53 -3.58 20.59 -32.60
N ARG A 54 -3.67 20.82 -31.29
CA ARG A 54 -2.52 21.05 -30.39
C ARG A 54 -2.63 20.13 -29.16
N PRO A 55 -2.03 18.95 -29.17
CA PRO A 55 -1.99 18.12 -27.97
C PRO A 55 -1.11 18.76 -26.89
N PRO A 56 -1.42 18.53 -25.60
CA PRO A 56 -0.56 18.99 -24.52
C PRO A 56 0.84 18.38 -24.69
N SER A 57 1.88 19.20 -24.51
CA SER A 57 3.25 18.75 -24.66
C SER A 57 3.62 17.78 -23.53
N LEU A 58 4.00 16.57 -23.92
CA LEU A 58 4.64 15.59 -23.09
C LEU A 58 5.98 16.13 -22.57
N PRO A 59 6.18 16.41 -21.26
CA PRO A 59 7.51 16.75 -20.78
C PRO A 59 8.38 15.49 -20.94
N TRP A 60 9.58 15.66 -21.51
CA TRP A 60 10.47 14.54 -21.82
C TRP A 60 10.73 13.60 -20.64
N PRO A 61 10.81 14.04 -19.35
CA PRO A 61 11.03 13.12 -18.23
C PRO A 61 9.84 12.16 -18.01
N ALA A 62 8.61 12.63 -18.24
CA ALA A 62 7.42 11.77 -18.08
C ALA A 62 7.27 10.79 -19.26
N LEU A 63 7.68 11.18 -20.47
CA LEU A 63 7.81 10.23 -21.58
C LEU A 63 8.90 9.19 -21.30
N ALA A 64 10.06 9.63 -20.81
CA ALA A 64 11.15 8.73 -20.42
C ALA A 64 10.70 7.77 -19.31
N LEU A 65 9.94 8.25 -18.32
CA LEU A 65 9.37 7.41 -17.26
C LEU A 65 8.37 6.38 -17.82
N ALA A 66 7.50 6.78 -18.75
CA ALA A 66 6.58 5.84 -19.39
C ALA A 66 7.32 4.77 -20.20
N LEU A 67 8.37 5.16 -20.95
CA LEU A 67 9.23 4.22 -21.68
C LEU A 67 10.00 3.30 -20.73
N TRP A 68 10.43 3.82 -19.58
CA TRP A 68 11.06 3.03 -18.53
C TRP A 68 10.14 1.95 -17.97
N MET A 69 8.89 2.32 -17.64
CA MET A 69 7.88 1.35 -17.18
C MET A 69 7.55 0.31 -18.25
N ALA A 70 7.48 0.73 -19.53
CA ALA A 70 7.30 -0.19 -20.65
C ALA A 70 8.50 -1.15 -20.82
N TRP A 71 9.72 -0.65 -20.61
CA TRP A 71 10.94 -1.46 -20.66
C TRP A 71 10.98 -2.50 -19.54
N GLN A 72 10.55 -2.15 -18.32
CA GLN A 72 10.44 -3.11 -17.21
C GLN A 72 9.45 -4.26 -17.50
N LEU A 73 8.46 -4.03 -18.37
CA LEU A 73 7.46 -5.01 -18.80
C LEU A 73 7.90 -5.85 -20.01
N ALA A 74 8.90 -5.40 -20.77
CA ALA A 74 9.34 -6.09 -21.98
C ALA A 74 9.95 -7.46 -21.65
N PRO A 75 9.68 -8.50 -22.46
CA PRO A 75 10.35 -9.79 -22.29
C PRO A 75 11.84 -9.64 -22.61
N LEU A 76 12.69 -10.18 -21.73
CA LEU A 76 14.13 -10.19 -21.86
C LEU A 76 14.65 -11.62 -22.06
N PRO A 77 15.79 -11.81 -22.74
CA PRO A 77 16.54 -13.06 -22.67
C PRO A 77 16.88 -13.40 -21.20
N LEU A 78 16.85 -14.69 -20.84
CA LEU A 78 17.08 -15.12 -19.46
C LEU A 78 18.47 -14.72 -18.94
N ASP A 79 19.47 -14.65 -19.81
CA ASP A 79 20.83 -14.21 -19.45
C ASP A 79 20.88 -12.72 -19.07
N TRP A 80 20.11 -11.88 -19.77
CA TRP A 80 19.97 -10.46 -19.44
C TRP A 80 19.22 -10.32 -18.12
N LEU A 81 18.15 -11.08 -17.94
CA LEU A 81 17.41 -11.09 -16.68
C LEU A 81 18.29 -11.53 -15.51
N GLN A 82 19.16 -12.52 -15.72
CA GLN A 82 20.12 -12.99 -14.70
C GLN A 82 21.12 -11.89 -14.33
N ALA A 83 21.60 -11.11 -15.29
CA ALA A 83 22.54 -10.01 -15.04
C ALA A 83 21.88 -8.81 -14.35
N LEU A 84 20.65 -8.46 -14.74
CA LEU A 84 19.96 -7.26 -14.26
C LEU A 84 19.18 -7.50 -12.96
N ALA A 85 18.58 -8.68 -12.80
CA ALA A 85 17.74 -9.07 -11.68
C ALA A 85 17.90 -10.58 -11.37
N PRO A 86 19.04 -11.00 -10.79
CA PRO A 86 19.39 -12.42 -10.63
C PRO A 86 18.33 -13.22 -9.87
N GLN A 87 17.71 -12.58 -8.89
CA GLN A 87 16.68 -13.14 -8.04
C GLN A 87 15.32 -13.32 -8.73
N ARG A 88 15.07 -12.54 -9.78
CA ARG A 88 13.92 -12.71 -10.67
C ARG A 88 14.18 -13.84 -11.66
N ALA A 89 15.39 -13.92 -12.21
CA ALA A 89 15.80 -15.00 -13.10
C ALA A 89 15.76 -16.37 -12.41
N GLU A 90 16.20 -16.46 -11.15
CA GLU A 90 16.08 -17.68 -10.34
C GLU A 90 14.63 -18.12 -10.19
N ALA A 91 13.74 -17.20 -9.81
CA ALA A 91 12.31 -17.51 -9.65
C ALA A 91 11.67 -17.99 -10.96
N VAL A 92 12.03 -17.35 -12.09
CA VAL A 92 11.61 -17.77 -13.43
C VAL A 92 12.08 -19.19 -13.76
N ARG A 93 13.35 -19.52 -13.50
CA ARG A 93 13.90 -20.88 -13.74
C ARG A 93 13.20 -21.94 -12.90
N LEU A 94 12.95 -21.65 -11.62
CA LEU A 94 12.26 -22.59 -10.73
C LEU A 94 10.83 -22.83 -11.21
N ALA A 95 10.10 -21.77 -11.57
CA ALA A 95 8.76 -21.90 -12.12
C ALA A 95 8.74 -22.67 -13.45
N GLN A 96 9.71 -22.44 -14.35
CA GLN A 96 9.87 -23.21 -15.59
C GLN A 96 10.15 -24.70 -15.32
N ALA A 97 10.99 -25.01 -14.33
CA ALA A 97 11.27 -26.39 -13.93
C ALA A 97 10.03 -27.11 -13.36
N ALA A 98 9.10 -26.37 -12.75
CA ALA A 98 7.81 -26.89 -12.31
C ALA A 98 6.76 -27.00 -13.44
N GLY A 99 7.09 -26.62 -14.68
CA GLY A 99 6.18 -26.67 -15.83
C GLY A 99 5.36 -25.40 -16.08
N ALA A 100 5.62 -24.31 -15.34
CA ALA A 100 5.00 -23.02 -15.60
C ALA A 100 5.71 -22.27 -16.76
N SER A 101 5.02 -21.30 -17.37
CA SER A 101 5.57 -20.47 -18.47
C SER A 101 5.61 -19.00 -18.07
N PRO A 102 6.47 -18.60 -17.12
CA PRO A 102 6.50 -17.25 -16.59
C PRO A 102 7.09 -16.23 -17.57
N ALA A 103 6.61 -14.99 -17.48
CA ALA A 103 7.16 -13.87 -18.24
C ALA A 103 8.62 -13.57 -17.82
N THR A 104 9.49 -13.40 -18.81
CA THR A 104 10.92 -13.08 -18.62
C THR A 104 11.19 -11.58 -18.56
N SER A 105 10.32 -10.81 -17.90
CA SER A 105 10.48 -9.36 -17.71
C SER A 105 11.09 -9.02 -16.35
N LEU A 106 11.54 -7.76 -16.18
CA LEU A 106 12.03 -7.25 -14.89
C LEU A 106 10.91 -7.08 -13.88
N ALA A 107 9.69 -6.78 -14.35
CA ALA A 107 8.51 -6.69 -13.53
C ALA A 107 8.27 -8.01 -12.78
N ALA A 108 8.38 -7.98 -11.46
CA ALA A 108 8.17 -9.14 -10.62
C ALA A 108 6.70 -9.62 -10.64
N ASP A 109 5.77 -8.67 -10.78
CA ASP A 109 4.36 -8.87 -11.06
C ASP A 109 3.97 -8.01 -12.29
N PRO A 110 3.98 -8.60 -13.50
CA PRO A 110 3.64 -7.89 -14.73
C PRO A 110 2.21 -7.30 -14.73
N ALA A 111 1.26 -7.91 -14.02
CA ALA A 111 -0.11 -7.43 -13.95
C ALA A 111 -0.25 -6.21 -13.03
N ALA A 112 0.46 -6.20 -11.90
CA ALA A 112 0.59 -4.99 -11.08
C ALA A 112 1.34 -3.89 -11.83
N ALA A 113 2.43 -4.24 -12.54
CA ALA A 113 3.20 -3.28 -13.32
C ALA A 113 2.41 -2.64 -14.46
N TRP A 114 1.60 -3.42 -15.17
CA TRP A 114 0.67 -2.89 -16.16
C TRP A 114 -0.34 -1.93 -15.54
N ARG A 115 -1.04 -2.34 -14.46
CA ARG A 115 -2.03 -1.50 -13.78
C ARG A 115 -1.41 -0.20 -13.25
N GLY A 116 -0.23 -0.28 -12.64
CA GLY A 116 0.50 0.89 -12.16
C GLY A 116 0.87 1.83 -13.31
N ALA A 117 1.38 1.32 -14.42
CA ALA A 117 1.69 2.12 -15.61
C ALA A 117 0.45 2.85 -16.15
N VAL A 118 -0.69 2.16 -16.23
CA VAL A 118 -1.95 2.75 -16.68
C VAL A 118 -2.44 3.85 -15.72
N VAL A 119 -2.32 3.65 -14.40
CA VAL A 119 -2.64 4.68 -13.41
C VAL A 119 -1.73 5.91 -13.56
N TRP A 120 -0.42 5.71 -13.68
CA TRP A 120 0.54 6.82 -13.87
C TRP A 120 0.27 7.60 -15.17
N LEU A 121 -0.02 6.91 -16.26
CA LEU A 121 -0.40 7.54 -17.53
C LEU A 121 -1.74 8.28 -17.42
N GLY A 122 -2.71 7.74 -16.66
CA GLY A 122 -3.97 8.41 -16.33
C GLY A 122 -3.77 9.70 -15.53
N ALA A 123 -2.92 9.66 -14.49
CA ALA A 123 -2.55 10.84 -13.72
C ALA A 123 -1.95 11.93 -14.62
N TRP A 124 -1.10 11.52 -15.55
CA TRP A 124 -0.46 12.44 -16.48
C TRP A 124 -1.41 13.02 -17.53
N ALA A 125 -2.33 12.21 -18.04
CA ALA A 125 -3.41 12.68 -18.89
C ALA A 125 -4.24 13.76 -18.19
N LEU A 126 -4.59 13.54 -16.91
CA LEU A 126 -5.27 14.54 -16.08
C LEU A 126 -4.45 15.79 -15.84
N PHE A 127 -3.15 15.67 -15.57
CA PHE A 127 -2.24 16.82 -15.53
C PHE A 127 -2.32 17.65 -16.82
N GLY A 128 -2.30 16.99 -17.98
CA GLY A 128 -2.40 17.66 -19.29
C GLY A 128 -3.75 18.35 -19.52
N LEU A 129 -4.86 17.69 -19.16
CA LEU A 129 -6.21 18.27 -19.26
C LEU A 129 -6.39 19.46 -18.31
N ALA A 130 -5.95 19.33 -17.07
CA ALA A 130 -6.01 20.41 -16.08
C ALA A 130 -5.15 21.61 -16.48
N ARG A 131 -3.92 21.37 -16.96
CA ARG A 131 -3.05 22.42 -17.52
C ARG A 131 -3.73 23.16 -18.67
N ARG A 132 -4.44 22.45 -19.53
CA ARG A 132 -5.18 23.03 -20.66
C ARG A 132 -6.40 23.81 -20.20
N ALA A 133 -7.17 23.30 -19.23
CA ALA A 133 -8.29 24.01 -18.62
C ALA A 133 -7.83 25.33 -17.96
N ALA A 134 -6.63 25.35 -17.41
CA ALA A 134 -6.01 26.53 -16.82
C ALA A 134 -5.59 27.62 -17.82
N ARG A 135 -5.77 27.44 -19.14
CA ARG A 135 -5.60 28.51 -20.13
C ARG A 135 -6.56 29.67 -19.93
N THR A 136 -7.69 29.42 -19.25
CA THR A 136 -8.60 30.48 -18.83
C THR A 136 -8.77 30.40 -17.33
N GLU A 137 -8.87 31.57 -16.68
CA GLU A 137 -9.13 31.63 -15.25
C GLU A 137 -10.44 30.92 -14.88
N ARG A 138 -11.48 31.04 -15.73
CA ARG A 138 -12.76 30.34 -15.57
C ARG A 138 -12.59 28.82 -15.57
N GLY A 139 -11.79 28.29 -16.51
CA GLY A 139 -11.51 26.85 -16.57
C GLY A 139 -10.73 26.35 -15.36
N ALA A 140 -9.73 27.11 -14.90
CA ALA A 140 -8.99 26.78 -13.68
C ALA A 140 -9.89 26.76 -12.43
N VAL A 141 -10.71 27.80 -12.26
CA VAL A 141 -11.65 27.91 -11.13
C VAL A 141 -12.72 26.83 -11.19
N TRP A 142 -13.19 26.46 -12.38
CA TRP A 142 -14.16 25.37 -12.54
C TRP A 142 -13.59 24.02 -12.08
N VAL A 143 -12.40 23.65 -12.57
CA VAL A 143 -11.74 22.39 -12.16
C VAL A 143 -11.43 22.39 -10.66
N ALA A 144 -10.90 23.49 -10.13
CA ALA A 144 -10.66 23.65 -8.69
C ALA A 144 -11.96 23.54 -7.87
N GLY A 145 -13.05 24.16 -8.33
CA GLY A 145 -14.36 24.10 -7.70
C GLY A 145 -14.94 22.69 -7.69
N CYS A 146 -14.80 21.92 -8.78
CA CYS A 146 -15.23 20.53 -8.82
C CYS A 146 -14.40 19.65 -7.87
N LEU A 147 -13.08 19.86 -7.79
CA LEU A 147 -12.24 19.16 -6.82
C LEU A 147 -12.68 19.49 -5.37
N ALA A 148 -12.97 20.77 -5.08
CA ALA A 148 -13.48 21.19 -3.79
C ALA A 148 -14.86 20.58 -3.47
N ALA A 149 -15.76 20.47 -4.46
CA ALA A 149 -17.07 19.85 -4.29
C ALA A 149 -16.96 18.35 -3.98
N LEU A 150 -16.08 17.62 -4.67
CA LEU A 150 -15.81 16.21 -4.39
C LEU A 150 -15.21 16.02 -2.99
N ALA A 151 -14.25 16.87 -2.62
CA ALA A 151 -13.66 16.86 -1.28
C ALA A 151 -14.70 17.19 -0.20
N LEU A 152 -15.63 18.11 -0.48
CA LEU A 152 -16.71 18.45 0.43
C LEU A 152 -17.66 17.26 0.65
N ALA A 153 -18.04 16.55 -0.43
CA ALA A 153 -18.84 15.34 -0.32
C ALA A 153 -18.14 14.28 0.55
N GLN A 154 -16.84 14.08 0.35
CA GLN A 154 -16.02 13.17 1.17
C GLN A 154 -15.94 13.64 2.63
N ALA A 155 -15.77 14.94 2.86
CA ALA A 155 -15.72 15.53 4.20
C ALA A 155 -17.03 15.34 4.96
N VAL A 156 -18.19 15.53 4.32
CA VAL A 156 -19.51 15.30 4.92
C VAL A 156 -19.66 13.82 5.31
N ILE A 157 -19.33 12.89 4.41
CA ILE A 157 -19.39 11.45 4.71
C ILE A 157 -18.46 11.10 5.88
N GLY A 158 -17.22 11.62 5.87
CA GLY A 158 -16.24 11.35 6.91
C GLY A 158 -16.64 11.92 8.28
N LEU A 159 -17.18 13.14 8.31
CA LEU A 159 -17.70 13.76 9.54
C LEU A 159 -18.92 13.00 10.08
N GLN A 160 -19.83 12.57 9.21
CA GLN A 160 -20.97 11.76 9.62
C GLN A 160 -20.53 10.43 10.25
N GLN A 161 -19.54 9.75 9.67
CA GLN A 161 -18.94 8.53 10.25
C GLN A 161 -18.38 8.80 11.64
N TYR A 162 -17.59 9.87 11.77
CA TYR A 162 -16.97 10.24 13.04
C TYR A 162 -18.01 10.57 14.13
N LEU A 163 -19.02 11.37 13.79
CA LEU A 163 -20.08 11.76 14.73
C LEU A 163 -20.96 10.58 15.15
N TRP A 164 -21.27 9.67 14.23
CA TRP A 164 -22.06 8.48 14.56
C TRP A 164 -21.29 7.55 15.52
N ALA A 165 -20.00 7.30 15.29
CA ALA A 165 -19.22 6.52 16.26
C ALA A 165 -19.16 7.19 17.64
N ALA A 166 -18.99 8.51 17.69
CA ALA A 166 -19.00 9.24 18.95
C ALA A 166 -20.34 9.10 19.72
N GLN A 167 -21.47 9.03 19.01
CA GLN A 167 -22.80 8.88 19.60
C GLN A 167 -23.15 7.44 20.00
N SER A 168 -22.73 6.46 19.21
CA SER A 168 -23.10 5.05 19.39
C SER A 168 -22.26 4.32 20.44
N GLY A 169 -21.22 4.96 20.98
CA GLY A 169 -20.25 4.30 21.85
C GLY A 169 -19.50 3.15 21.16
N ALA A 170 -19.66 3.02 19.84
CA ALA A 170 -18.96 2.03 19.05
C ALA A 170 -17.45 2.26 19.17
N ALA A 171 -16.68 1.19 19.17
CA ALA A 171 -15.23 1.25 19.17
C ALA A 171 -14.74 2.08 17.96
N GLU A 172 -14.40 3.34 18.25
CA GLU A 172 -13.72 4.36 17.46
C GLU A 172 -13.75 4.20 15.92
N THR A 173 -14.66 4.90 15.22
CA THR A 173 -14.51 5.13 13.78
C THR A 173 -14.03 6.54 13.49
N LEU A 174 -12.75 6.65 13.11
CA LEU A 174 -12.16 7.89 12.63
C LEU A 174 -12.76 8.30 11.27
N ALA A 175 -12.73 9.60 10.96
CA ALA A 175 -13.19 10.08 9.65
C ALA A 175 -12.30 9.53 8.52
N ARG A 176 -12.92 8.80 7.59
CA ARG A 176 -12.23 8.23 6.41
C ARG A 176 -12.99 8.42 5.09
N GLY A 177 -14.20 8.99 5.11
CA GLY A 177 -15.01 9.16 3.91
C GLY A 177 -15.27 7.80 3.23
N THR A 178 -15.10 7.72 1.91
CA THR A 178 -15.17 6.45 1.17
C THR A 178 -13.82 5.75 1.00
N PHE A 179 -12.74 6.31 1.55
CA PHE A 179 -11.40 5.74 1.43
C PHE A 179 -11.20 4.55 2.37
N VAL A 180 -10.36 3.60 1.93
CA VAL A 180 -9.95 2.45 2.73
C VAL A 180 -9.18 2.91 3.97
N ASN A 181 -8.25 3.85 3.78
CA ASN A 181 -7.40 4.39 4.82
C ASN A 181 -7.69 5.87 5.07
N ARG A 182 -7.79 6.25 6.36
CA ARG A 182 -7.91 7.65 6.81
C ARG A 182 -6.78 8.56 6.32
N GLY A 183 -5.57 8.00 6.11
CA GLY A 183 -4.44 8.73 5.54
C GLY A 183 -4.71 9.19 4.10
N GLN A 184 -5.29 8.33 3.28
CA GLN A 184 -5.66 8.66 1.89
C GLN A 184 -6.79 9.69 1.82
N PHE A 185 -7.79 9.55 2.70
CA PHE A 185 -8.84 10.54 2.89
C PHE A 185 -8.28 11.93 3.22
N ALA A 186 -7.40 12.00 4.23
CA ALA A 186 -6.75 13.23 4.65
C ALA A 186 -5.92 13.86 3.51
N ALA A 187 -5.16 13.05 2.77
CA ALA A 187 -4.39 13.51 1.62
C ALA A 187 -5.29 14.11 0.52
N PHE A 188 -6.43 13.48 0.24
CA PHE A 188 -7.39 13.97 -0.75
C PHE A 188 -7.98 15.34 -0.34
N LEU A 189 -8.44 15.47 0.92
CA LEU A 189 -8.96 16.73 1.44
C LEU A 189 -7.91 17.84 1.37
N LEU A 190 -6.67 17.53 1.76
CA LEU A 190 -5.58 18.49 1.76
C LEU A 190 -5.19 18.93 0.34
N THR A 191 -5.23 18.00 -0.61
CA THR A 191 -5.00 18.29 -2.04
C THR A 191 -6.03 19.28 -2.58
N ALA A 192 -7.30 19.15 -2.19
CA ALA A 192 -8.39 20.06 -2.57
C ALA A 192 -8.39 21.38 -1.79
N LEU A 193 -7.92 21.37 -0.55
CA LEU A 193 -7.84 22.57 0.30
C LEU A 193 -6.82 23.59 -0.24
N GLY A 194 -5.73 23.12 -0.86
CA GLY A 194 -4.74 23.97 -1.53
C GLY A 194 -5.34 25.00 -2.51
N PRO A 195 -5.99 24.58 -3.61
CA PRO A 195 -6.61 25.50 -4.56
C PRO A 195 -7.74 26.33 -3.95
N ALA A 196 -8.52 25.80 -2.99
CA ALA A 196 -9.55 26.56 -2.29
C ALA A 196 -8.96 27.75 -1.50
N VAL A 197 -7.88 27.51 -0.74
CA VAL A 197 -7.14 28.55 -0.01
C VAL A 197 -6.47 29.53 -0.98
N GLY A 198 -5.88 29.04 -2.07
CA GLY A 198 -5.28 29.88 -3.11
C GLY A 198 -6.29 30.79 -3.79
N TRP A 199 -7.50 30.29 -4.09
CA TRP A 199 -8.58 31.07 -4.66
C TRP A 199 -9.05 32.17 -3.70
N LEU A 200 -9.28 31.83 -2.43
CA LEU A 200 -9.65 32.79 -1.38
C LEU A 200 -8.60 33.89 -1.21
N ALA A 201 -7.31 33.52 -1.22
CA ALA A 201 -6.21 34.46 -1.06
C ALA A 201 -6.11 35.49 -2.19
N GLY A 202 -6.60 35.16 -3.39
CA GLY A 202 -6.65 36.06 -4.54
C GLY A 202 -7.94 36.86 -4.67
N ARG A 203 -8.93 36.66 -3.78
CA ARG A 203 -10.26 37.22 -3.96
C ARG A 203 -10.40 38.63 -3.37
N ASP A 204 -11.15 39.48 -4.09
CA ASP A 204 -11.55 40.80 -3.58
C ASP A 204 -12.41 40.66 -2.31
N ARG A 205 -11.94 41.25 -1.20
CA ARG A 205 -12.57 41.21 0.12
C ARG A 205 -13.91 41.94 0.17
N ARG A 206 -14.22 42.76 -0.83
CA ARG A 206 -15.52 43.46 -0.93
C ARG A 206 -16.66 42.53 -1.34
N GLN A 207 -16.35 41.35 -1.89
CA GLN A 207 -17.35 40.39 -2.35
C GLN A 207 -17.59 39.35 -1.25
N LEU A 208 -18.52 39.66 -0.33
CA LEU A 208 -18.73 38.89 0.90
C LEU A 208 -19.27 37.48 0.66
N GLU A 209 -20.29 37.31 -0.19
CA GLU A 209 -20.91 35.99 -0.44
C GLU A 209 -19.92 34.91 -0.92
N PRO A 210 -19.15 35.11 -2.02
CA PRO A 210 -18.19 34.11 -2.47
C PRO A 210 -17.07 33.86 -1.46
N LEU A 211 -16.71 34.88 -0.67
CA LEU A 211 -15.70 34.77 0.38
C LEU A 211 -16.20 33.92 1.56
N LEU A 212 -17.44 34.13 2.01
CA LEU A 212 -18.08 33.30 3.05
C LEU A 212 -18.26 31.87 2.58
N ALA A 213 -18.70 31.66 1.34
CA ALA A 213 -18.84 30.32 0.76
C ALA A 213 -17.50 29.58 0.72
N GLY A 214 -16.43 30.24 0.23
CA GLY A 214 -15.10 29.63 0.20
C GLY A 214 -14.53 29.35 1.59
N LEU A 215 -14.76 30.24 2.57
CA LEU A 215 -14.39 30.03 3.96
C LEU A 215 -15.14 28.85 4.59
N ALA A 216 -16.45 28.72 4.34
CA ALA A 216 -17.26 27.62 4.83
C ALA A 216 -16.77 26.27 4.27
N VAL A 217 -16.52 26.19 2.95
CA VAL A 217 -15.96 25.00 2.32
C VAL A 217 -14.59 24.66 2.92
N SER A 218 -13.68 25.64 3.00
CA SER A 218 -12.34 25.42 3.54
C SER A 218 -12.37 24.99 5.02
N GLY A 219 -13.27 25.57 5.81
CA GLY A 219 -13.49 25.23 7.22
C GLY A 219 -14.01 23.81 7.39
N LEU A 220 -14.99 23.37 6.60
CA LEU A 220 -15.51 22.00 6.62
C LEU A 220 -14.45 20.98 6.22
N LEU A 221 -13.66 21.27 5.18
CA LEU A 221 -12.54 20.41 4.77
C LEU A 221 -11.49 20.30 5.89
N ALA A 222 -11.14 21.41 6.53
CA ALA A 222 -10.18 21.42 7.64
C ALA A 222 -10.71 20.66 8.88
N ALA A 223 -12.00 20.79 9.19
CA ALA A 223 -12.64 20.05 10.27
C ALA A 223 -12.62 18.53 10.02
N ALA A 224 -12.98 18.11 8.81
CA ALA A 224 -12.93 16.70 8.40
C ALA A 224 -11.49 16.15 8.38
N LEU A 225 -10.52 16.97 7.94
CA LEU A 225 -9.11 16.63 7.99
C LEU A 225 -8.63 16.43 9.44
N ALA A 226 -9.01 17.29 10.37
CA ALA A 226 -8.69 17.14 11.79
C ALA A 226 -9.32 15.86 12.37
N ALA A 227 -10.59 15.56 12.04
CA ALA A 227 -11.28 14.35 12.48
C ALA A 227 -10.66 13.04 11.95
N SER A 228 -9.82 13.10 10.91
CA SER A 228 -9.07 11.93 10.40
C SER A 228 -7.91 11.50 11.32
N LEU A 229 -7.41 12.44 12.14
CA LEU A 229 -6.20 12.31 12.97
C LEU A 229 -4.95 11.82 12.20
N SER A 230 -4.88 12.07 10.89
CA SER A 230 -3.72 11.69 10.06
C SER A 230 -2.54 12.62 10.34
N ARG A 231 -1.63 12.20 11.23
CA ARG A 231 -0.44 12.97 11.66
C ARG A 231 0.39 13.49 10.49
N ALA A 232 0.64 12.64 9.50
CA ALA A 232 1.43 12.98 8.32
C ALA A 232 0.72 14.03 7.43
N ALA A 233 -0.58 13.87 7.19
CA ALA A 233 -1.36 14.84 6.41
C ALA A 233 -1.44 16.20 7.12
N LEU A 234 -1.65 16.18 8.43
CA LEU A 234 -1.74 17.39 9.22
C LEU A 234 -0.40 18.13 9.34
N ALA A 235 0.72 17.42 9.40
CA ALA A 235 2.04 18.02 9.23
C ALA A 235 2.23 18.63 7.83
N ALA A 236 1.78 17.93 6.78
CA ALA A 236 1.82 18.42 5.41
C ALA A 236 0.91 19.64 5.18
N ALA A 237 -0.09 19.89 6.03
CA ALA A 237 -0.97 21.06 5.95
C ALA A 237 -0.23 22.39 6.12
N ALA A 238 0.98 22.39 6.70
CA ALA A 238 1.85 23.57 6.74
C ALA A 238 2.15 24.14 5.33
N LEU A 239 2.12 23.30 4.29
CA LEU A 239 2.33 23.72 2.89
C LEU A 239 1.21 24.64 2.37
N LEU A 240 0.03 24.66 3.01
CA LEU A 240 -1.05 25.59 2.68
C LEU A 240 -0.71 27.06 2.97
N ALA A 241 0.40 27.34 3.68
CA ALA A 241 0.88 28.70 3.87
C ALA A 241 1.53 29.29 2.60
N LEU A 242 1.92 28.48 1.62
CA LEU A 242 2.62 28.91 0.40
C LEU A 242 1.93 30.07 -0.36
N PRO A 243 0.60 30.07 -0.60
CA PRO A 243 -0.07 31.18 -1.28
C PRO A 243 0.02 32.49 -0.51
N ALA A 244 -0.12 32.44 0.82
CA ALA A 244 -0.03 33.62 1.68
C ALA A 244 1.42 34.15 1.76
N LEU A 245 2.41 33.26 1.81
CA LEU A 245 3.83 33.61 1.83
C LEU A 245 4.29 34.23 0.52
N ALA A 246 3.84 33.68 -0.61
CA ALA A 246 4.23 34.11 -1.94
C ALA A 246 3.56 35.42 -2.38
N CYS A 247 2.32 35.68 -1.96
CA CYS A 247 1.53 36.83 -2.42
C CYS A 247 1.46 38.01 -1.42
N GLY A 248 1.92 37.84 -0.17
CA GLY A 248 1.67 38.78 0.93
C GLY A 248 2.80 39.75 1.34
N ARG A 249 2.41 40.94 1.84
CA ARG A 249 3.25 41.83 2.68
C ARG A 249 3.58 41.16 4.02
N ARG A 250 4.64 41.62 4.72
CA ARG A 250 5.22 41.02 5.96
C ARG A 250 4.19 40.49 6.99
N ARG A 251 3.06 41.18 7.20
CA ARG A 251 1.98 40.77 8.13
C ARG A 251 1.16 39.56 7.67
N ALA A 252 0.90 39.41 6.36
CA ALA A 252 0.20 38.24 5.82
C ALA A 252 1.11 36.99 5.84
N ARG A 253 2.43 37.19 5.69
CA ARG A 253 3.44 36.12 5.87
C ARG A 253 3.48 35.61 7.30
N LEU A 254 3.46 36.52 8.28
CA LEU A 254 3.44 36.18 9.71
C LEU A 254 2.13 35.50 10.12
N ALA A 255 0.98 35.93 9.59
CA ALA A 255 -0.31 35.28 9.85
C ALA A 255 -0.41 33.88 9.24
N GLY A 256 0.10 33.68 8.01
CA GLY A 256 0.16 32.35 7.38
C GLY A 256 1.12 31.39 8.10
N ALA A 257 2.29 31.88 8.53
CA ALA A 257 3.22 31.12 9.36
C ALA A 257 2.64 30.79 10.75
N ALA A 258 1.93 31.73 11.37
CA ALA A 258 1.25 31.52 12.66
C ALA A 258 0.09 30.52 12.55
N LEU A 259 -0.68 30.52 11.45
CA LEU A 259 -1.73 29.53 11.20
C LEU A 259 -1.17 28.13 10.95
N ALA A 260 -0.09 28.01 10.17
CA ALA A 260 0.61 26.74 9.97
C ALA A 260 1.21 26.22 11.28
N LEU A 261 1.86 27.09 12.07
CA LEU A 261 2.41 26.75 13.38
C LEU A 261 1.32 26.42 14.39
N ALA A 262 0.19 27.15 14.38
CA ALA A 262 -0.96 26.86 15.23
C ALA A 262 -1.64 25.55 14.83
N ALA A 263 -1.74 25.20 13.55
CA ALA A 263 -2.25 23.91 13.12
C ALA A 263 -1.34 22.76 13.60
N VAL A 264 -0.01 22.93 13.48
CA VAL A 264 1.00 21.97 13.98
C VAL A 264 0.98 21.86 15.51
N LEU A 265 0.90 22.97 16.23
CA LEU A 265 0.83 23.02 17.70
C LEU A 265 -0.50 22.49 18.23
N THR A 266 -1.61 22.86 17.61
CA THR A 266 -2.93 22.31 17.94
C THR A 266 -2.92 20.80 17.68
N LEU A 267 -2.17 20.32 16.68
CA LEU A 267 -2.00 18.88 16.44
C LEU A 267 -1.24 18.14 17.53
N THR A 268 -0.13 18.72 17.97
CA THR A 268 0.71 18.14 19.01
C THR A 268 0.06 18.25 20.39
N LEU A 269 -0.86 19.21 20.58
CA LEU A 269 -1.48 19.50 21.88
C LEU A 269 -2.93 19.01 22.03
N THR A 270 -3.74 18.88 20.97
CA THR A 270 -5.18 18.49 21.08
C THR A 270 -5.47 17.01 20.82
N SER A 271 -4.55 16.26 20.20
CA SER A 271 -4.57 14.79 20.34
C SER A 271 -4.06 14.48 21.75
N VAL A 272 -4.82 13.86 22.66
CA VAL A 272 -4.84 12.40 22.92
C VAL A 272 -3.43 11.74 23.00
N GLY A 273 -2.35 12.52 23.09
CA GLY A 273 -0.96 12.13 22.83
C GLY A 273 -0.32 11.20 23.87
N ALA A 274 -0.95 10.96 25.02
CA ALA A 274 -0.49 9.97 26.00
C ALA A 274 -1.37 8.71 26.01
N ARG A 275 -2.71 8.86 25.95
CA ARG A 275 -3.66 7.73 26.03
C ARG A 275 -3.84 6.98 24.70
N ALA A 276 -3.77 7.66 23.56
CA ALA A 276 -3.73 6.99 22.26
C ALA A 276 -2.37 6.33 22.02
N TRP A 277 -1.27 6.94 22.48
CA TRP A 277 0.09 6.40 22.29
C TRP A 277 0.25 5.04 22.96
N ALA A 278 -0.08 4.97 24.26
CA ALA A 278 -0.02 3.71 25.03
C ALA A 278 -1.01 2.64 24.55
N ARG A 279 -2.03 3.02 23.76
CA ARG A 279 -3.03 2.10 23.19
C ARG A 279 -2.72 1.71 21.75
N PHE A 280 -2.05 2.56 20.96
CA PHE A 280 -1.54 2.23 19.64
C PHE A 280 -0.39 1.23 19.71
N ASP A 281 0.52 1.36 20.69
CA ASP A 281 1.56 0.34 20.92
C ASP A 281 0.93 -1.00 21.33
N ARG A 282 -0.13 -0.97 22.16
CA ARG A 282 -0.88 -2.18 22.52
C ARG A 282 -1.65 -2.77 21.34
N LEU A 283 -2.33 -1.97 20.52
CA LEU A 283 -3.09 -2.45 19.36
C LEU A 283 -2.18 -2.91 18.22
N ALA A 284 -1.03 -2.26 18.01
CA ALA A 284 0.00 -2.73 17.08
C ALA A 284 0.59 -4.06 17.56
N ALA A 285 0.80 -4.23 18.87
CA ALA A 285 1.22 -5.49 19.47
C ALA A 285 0.12 -6.58 19.42
N GLU A 286 -1.16 -6.23 19.64
CA GLU A 286 -2.30 -7.16 19.65
C GLU A 286 -2.73 -7.57 18.23
N GLN A 287 -2.64 -6.68 17.24
CA GLN A 287 -2.94 -6.97 15.83
C GLN A 287 -1.72 -7.50 15.07
N GLY A 288 -0.55 -7.47 15.71
CA GLY A 288 0.75 -7.79 15.16
C GLY A 288 1.17 -6.89 14.00
N ASP A 289 0.67 -5.67 13.81
CA ASP A 289 1.10 -4.86 12.65
C ASP A 289 2.61 -4.57 12.76
N PRO A 290 3.46 -5.09 11.86
CA PRO A 290 4.90 -4.85 11.93
C PRO A 290 5.11 -3.34 11.84
N GLY A 291 5.57 -2.74 12.94
CA GLY A 291 5.83 -1.30 12.96
C GLY A 291 6.67 -0.90 11.76
N ARG A 292 6.39 0.27 11.17
CA ARG A 292 6.97 0.73 9.88
C ARG A 292 8.50 0.56 9.79
N LEU A 293 9.20 0.76 10.91
CA LEU A 293 10.66 0.60 11.00
C LEU A 293 11.12 -0.83 10.70
N ALA A 294 10.37 -1.84 11.14
CA ALA A 294 10.70 -3.23 10.91
C ALA A 294 10.47 -3.60 9.43
N VAL A 295 9.37 -3.11 8.83
CA VAL A 295 9.14 -3.22 7.38
C VAL A 295 10.26 -2.54 6.59
N TRP A 296 10.73 -1.37 7.03
CA TRP A 296 11.82 -0.65 6.36
C TRP A 296 13.17 -1.35 6.48
N ALA A 297 13.45 -1.96 7.63
CA ALA A 297 14.64 -2.77 7.84
C ALA A 297 14.66 -3.98 6.87
N ASP A 298 13.52 -4.66 6.72
CA ASP A 298 13.38 -5.79 5.79
C ASP A 298 13.42 -5.36 4.32
N ALA A 299 12.90 -4.17 4.01
CA ALA A 299 12.91 -3.60 2.67
C ALA A 299 14.25 -2.96 2.26
N ALA A 300 15.16 -2.67 3.19
CA ALA A 300 16.45 -2.03 2.87
C ALA A 300 17.37 -2.92 1.99
N PRO A 301 17.56 -4.22 2.29
CA PRO A 301 18.25 -5.12 1.38
C PRO A 301 17.58 -5.21 0.00
N LEU A 302 16.24 -5.14 -0.04
CA LEU A 302 15.48 -5.16 -1.29
C LEU A 302 15.73 -3.89 -2.12
N ALA A 303 15.76 -2.72 -1.49
CA ALA A 303 16.08 -1.45 -2.13
C ALA A 303 17.49 -1.43 -2.72
N ALA A 304 18.45 -2.11 -2.08
CA ALA A 304 19.80 -2.27 -2.61
C ALA A 304 19.84 -3.21 -3.83
N ARG A 305 19.13 -4.34 -3.78
CA ARG A 305 19.06 -5.33 -4.88
C ARG A 305 18.39 -4.75 -6.14
N ASN A 306 17.40 -3.87 -5.96
CA ASN A 306 16.65 -3.23 -7.05
C ASN A 306 17.09 -1.79 -7.33
N ALA A 307 18.24 -1.35 -6.80
CA ALA A 307 18.64 0.06 -6.78
C ALA A 307 18.76 0.72 -8.15
N VAL A 308 19.04 -0.04 -9.22
CA VAL A 308 19.20 0.53 -10.58
C VAL A 308 17.94 0.30 -11.41
N TRP A 309 17.56 -0.97 -11.58
CA TRP A 309 16.57 -1.39 -12.57
C TRP A 309 15.14 -1.48 -12.04
N GLY A 310 14.96 -1.54 -10.71
CA GLY A 310 13.66 -1.71 -10.08
C GLY A 310 13.05 -3.10 -10.26
N ALA A 311 11.95 -3.34 -9.55
CA ALA A 311 11.16 -4.58 -9.60
C ALA A 311 9.89 -4.47 -10.48
N GLY A 312 9.71 -3.36 -11.19
CA GLY A 312 8.44 -2.98 -11.84
C GLY A 312 7.53 -2.22 -10.89
N ILE A 313 6.75 -1.26 -11.40
CA ILE A 313 5.73 -0.53 -10.61
C ILE A 313 4.76 -1.51 -9.94
N GLY A 314 4.48 -1.37 -8.65
CA GLY A 314 3.70 -2.34 -7.88
C GLY A 314 4.41 -3.68 -7.62
N GLY A 315 5.72 -3.76 -7.85
CA GLY A 315 6.54 -4.96 -7.68
C GLY A 315 6.96 -5.23 -6.23
N PHE A 316 6.86 -4.23 -5.34
CA PHE A 316 7.23 -4.33 -3.93
C PHE A 316 6.61 -5.56 -3.26
N GLY A 317 5.29 -5.73 -3.30
CA GLY A 317 4.61 -6.85 -2.65
C GLY A 317 4.99 -8.22 -3.21
N ALA A 318 5.44 -8.28 -4.47
CA ALA A 318 5.89 -9.53 -5.12
C ALA A 318 7.35 -9.88 -4.82
N THR A 319 8.13 -8.91 -4.33
CA THR A 319 9.58 -9.07 -4.06
C THR A 319 9.95 -8.96 -2.60
N PHE A 320 9.04 -8.46 -1.76
CA PHE A 320 9.26 -8.32 -0.32
C PHE A 320 9.43 -9.68 0.37
N GLU A 321 10.57 -9.84 1.02
CA GLU A 321 10.97 -11.00 1.82
C GLU A 321 11.15 -10.53 3.27
N ARG A 322 10.68 -11.32 4.23
CA ARG A 322 10.80 -11.00 5.67
C ARG A 322 12.15 -11.48 6.21
N SER A 323 12.77 -10.71 7.11
CA SER A 323 14.02 -11.14 7.76
C SER A 323 13.81 -11.86 9.10
N ALA A 324 12.66 -11.66 9.77
CA ALA A 324 12.42 -12.21 11.11
C ALA A 324 10.93 -12.60 11.37
N PRO A 325 10.68 -13.52 12.32
CA PRO A 325 9.35 -14.10 12.62
C PRO A 325 8.44 -13.21 13.49
N TYR A 326 8.58 -11.88 13.47
CA TYR A 326 7.66 -11.01 14.20
C TYR A 326 6.31 -10.94 13.45
N LEU A 327 5.30 -11.57 14.05
CA LEU A 327 3.92 -11.81 13.60
C LEU A 327 3.20 -10.55 13.06
N PRO A 328 2.23 -10.67 12.12
CA PRO A 328 1.12 -11.63 12.16
C PRO A 328 0.78 -12.26 10.79
N ARG A 329 -0.33 -12.99 10.75
CA ARG A 329 -0.91 -13.77 9.62
C ARG A 329 -1.11 -13.02 8.28
N LYS A 330 -0.81 -11.72 8.17
CA LYS A 330 -1.05 -10.89 6.98
C LYS A 330 0.23 -10.63 6.20
N SER A 331 0.22 -10.87 4.89
CA SER A 331 1.30 -10.49 3.96
C SER A 331 1.52 -8.97 3.96
N VAL A 332 2.77 -8.52 4.00
CA VAL A 332 3.11 -7.09 3.79
C VAL A 332 3.04 -6.82 2.29
N ARG A 333 2.17 -5.90 1.88
CA ARG A 333 1.96 -5.56 0.46
C ARG A 333 2.56 -4.21 0.05
N HIS A 334 2.89 -3.37 1.01
CA HIS A 334 3.38 -2.01 0.79
C HIS A 334 4.44 -1.63 1.82
N ALA A 335 5.32 -0.71 1.44
CA ALA A 335 6.44 -0.27 2.28
C ALA A 335 6.03 0.74 3.37
N HIS A 336 4.75 1.13 3.42
CA HIS A 336 4.25 2.25 4.24
C HIS A 336 4.94 3.60 3.97
N SER A 337 5.52 3.76 2.77
CA SER A 337 6.09 4.99 2.23
C SER A 337 6.10 4.88 0.71
N ASP A 338 5.31 5.68 0.02
CA ASP A 338 5.28 5.68 -1.45
C ASP A 338 6.65 6.03 -2.03
N LEU A 339 7.41 6.95 -1.42
CA LEU A 339 8.74 7.32 -1.95
C LEU A 339 9.73 6.17 -1.85
N TYR A 340 9.63 5.38 -0.79
CA TYR A 340 10.48 4.21 -0.58
C TYR A 340 10.04 3.03 -1.46
N GLU A 341 8.73 2.84 -1.62
CA GLU A 341 8.17 1.84 -2.52
C GLU A 341 8.53 2.15 -3.98
N LEU A 342 8.40 3.41 -4.42
CA LEU A 342 8.78 3.84 -5.76
C LEU A 342 10.26 3.61 -6.06
N TRP A 343 11.14 3.72 -5.06
CA TRP A 343 12.56 3.40 -5.24
C TRP A 343 12.76 1.91 -5.57
N ILE A 344 12.06 1.03 -4.87
CA ILE A 344 12.14 -0.42 -5.08
C ILE A 344 11.50 -0.81 -6.42
N ASP A 345 10.35 -0.24 -6.71
CA ASP A 345 9.54 -0.53 -7.89
C ASP A 345 10.20 -0.03 -9.19
N LEU A 346 10.58 1.24 -9.22
CA LEU A 346 11.11 1.87 -10.43
C LEU A 346 12.64 1.81 -10.52
N GLY A 347 13.32 1.48 -9.43
CA GLY A 347 14.76 1.64 -9.32
C GLY A 347 15.17 3.12 -9.32
N GLY A 348 16.45 3.38 -9.11
CA GLY A 348 17.01 4.72 -9.08
C GLY A 348 16.81 5.47 -10.40
N VAL A 349 16.82 4.79 -11.54
CA VAL A 349 16.59 5.42 -12.85
C VAL A 349 15.18 5.99 -12.92
N GLY A 350 14.15 5.16 -12.70
CA GLY A 350 12.77 5.64 -12.77
C GLY A 350 12.42 6.61 -11.63
N TRP A 351 13.00 6.43 -10.44
CA TRP A 351 12.85 7.38 -9.34
C TRP A 351 13.41 8.76 -9.68
N VAL A 352 14.61 8.84 -10.26
CA VAL A 352 15.21 10.11 -10.71
C VAL A 352 14.39 10.75 -11.82
N LEU A 353 13.88 9.97 -12.79
CA LEU A 353 13.00 10.48 -13.84
C LEU A 353 11.71 11.07 -13.27
N ALA A 354 11.08 10.38 -12.31
CA ALA A 354 9.90 10.87 -11.60
C ALA A 354 10.21 12.15 -10.80
N ALA A 355 11.34 12.18 -10.08
CA ALA A 355 11.78 13.34 -9.33
C ALA A 355 12.03 14.55 -10.23
N ILE A 356 12.72 14.38 -11.38
CA ILE A 356 12.95 15.45 -12.35
C ILE A 356 11.62 15.96 -12.93
N ALA A 357 10.69 15.06 -13.27
CA ALA A 357 9.39 15.44 -13.82
C ALA A 357 8.60 16.31 -12.83
N VAL A 358 8.51 15.85 -11.58
CA VAL A 358 7.69 16.48 -10.53
C VAL A 358 8.39 17.73 -10.00
N LEU A 359 9.63 17.62 -9.50
CA LEU A 359 10.38 18.74 -8.92
C LEU A 359 10.68 19.81 -9.98
N GLY A 360 10.93 19.41 -11.23
CA GLY A 360 11.09 20.35 -12.35
C GLY A 360 9.85 21.20 -12.56
N ALA A 361 8.65 20.60 -12.48
CA ALA A 361 7.38 21.35 -12.54
C ALA A 361 7.23 22.29 -11.32
N PHE A 362 7.54 21.82 -10.11
CA PHE A 362 7.50 22.66 -8.90
C PHE A 362 8.42 23.88 -9.01
N VAL A 363 9.68 23.66 -9.40
CA VAL A 363 10.68 24.72 -9.57
C VAL A 363 10.27 25.68 -10.68
N ALA A 364 9.76 25.19 -11.81
CA ALA A 364 9.32 26.03 -12.92
C ALA A 364 8.15 26.93 -12.52
N VAL A 365 7.13 26.38 -11.85
CA VAL A 365 6.00 27.16 -11.32
C VAL A 365 6.49 28.17 -10.29
N ALA A 366 7.32 27.76 -9.32
CA ALA A 366 7.82 28.66 -8.28
C ALA A 366 8.63 29.84 -8.85
N ARG A 367 9.46 29.59 -9.86
CA ARG A 367 10.27 30.62 -10.54
C ARG A 367 9.41 31.61 -11.33
N ALA A 368 8.29 31.17 -11.88
CA ALA A 368 7.35 32.03 -12.60
C ALA A 368 6.61 33.03 -11.69
N ARG A 369 6.67 32.86 -10.35
CA ARG A 369 5.99 33.69 -9.34
C ARG A 369 4.51 33.94 -9.67
N PRO A 370 3.71 32.87 -9.76
CA PRO A 370 2.34 32.97 -10.25
C PRO A 370 1.41 33.57 -9.20
N GLY A 371 0.14 33.75 -9.58
CA GLY A 371 -0.90 34.26 -8.68
C GLY A 371 -1.28 33.29 -7.54
N PRO A 372 -2.10 33.74 -6.58
CA PRO A 372 -2.46 32.98 -5.38
C PRO A 372 -3.09 31.60 -5.66
N LEU A 373 -3.97 31.50 -6.67
CA LEU A 373 -4.60 30.24 -7.05
C LEU A 373 -3.57 29.20 -7.51
N ALA A 374 -2.58 29.61 -8.29
CA ALA A 374 -1.53 28.71 -8.78
C ALA A 374 -0.64 28.20 -7.63
N TRP A 375 -0.29 29.07 -6.67
CA TRP A 375 0.38 28.66 -5.43
C TRP A 375 -0.46 27.71 -4.59
N GLY A 376 -1.78 27.92 -4.55
CA GLY A 376 -2.70 27.02 -3.86
C GLY A 376 -2.74 25.64 -4.50
N CYS A 377 -2.82 25.59 -5.84
CA CYS A 377 -2.72 24.36 -6.60
C CYS A 377 -1.36 23.67 -6.38
N LEU A 378 -0.26 24.43 -6.36
CA LEU A 378 1.07 23.91 -6.09
C LEU A 378 1.17 23.30 -4.69
N ALA A 379 0.65 23.98 -3.67
CA ALA A 379 0.57 23.46 -2.30
C ALA A 379 -0.28 22.19 -2.22
N GLY A 380 -1.43 22.16 -2.91
CA GLY A 380 -2.30 20.98 -3.00
C GLY A 380 -1.60 19.78 -3.64
N ALA A 381 -0.75 19.99 -4.66
CA ALA A 381 0.05 18.92 -5.26
C ALA A 381 1.24 18.48 -4.37
N ALA A 382 1.87 19.40 -3.63
CA ALA A 382 3.01 19.11 -2.75
C ALA A 382 2.61 18.32 -1.50
N ALA A 383 1.42 18.58 -0.97
CA ALA A 383 0.91 17.96 0.26
C ALA A 383 0.92 16.42 0.25
N PRO A 384 0.31 15.71 -0.72
CA PRO A 384 0.35 14.26 -0.77
C PRO A 384 1.77 13.73 -1.02
N LEU A 385 2.63 14.46 -1.72
CA LEU A 385 4.05 14.09 -1.89
C LEU A 385 4.85 14.16 -0.58
N ALA A 386 4.56 15.16 0.27
CA ALA A 386 5.15 15.25 1.59
C ALA A 386 4.67 14.11 2.50
N GLN A 387 3.38 13.76 2.43
CA GLN A 387 2.82 12.62 3.17
C GLN A 387 3.37 11.27 2.65
N ALA A 388 3.63 11.14 1.35
CA ALA A 388 4.19 9.96 0.70
C ALA A 388 5.56 9.51 1.23
N ALA A 389 6.27 10.36 1.98
CA ALA A 389 7.52 9.97 2.63
C ALA A 389 7.30 8.94 3.77
N VAL A 390 6.13 8.94 4.41
CA VAL A 390 5.85 8.16 5.62
C VAL A 390 4.47 7.48 5.59
N ASP A 391 3.80 7.49 4.44
CA ASP A 391 2.48 6.90 4.25
C ASP A 391 2.26 6.57 2.75
N LEU A 392 1.08 6.07 2.42
CA LEU A 392 0.72 5.59 1.07
C LEU A 392 -0.43 6.39 0.39
N PRO A 393 -0.39 7.74 0.36
CA PRO A 393 -1.42 8.53 -0.31
C PRO A 393 -1.49 8.26 -1.82
N LEU A 394 -0.37 8.06 -2.51
CA LEU A 394 -0.30 7.93 -3.97
C LEU A 394 -0.75 6.54 -4.47
N GLN A 395 -0.78 5.52 -3.61
CA GLN A 395 -1.43 4.24 -3.92
C GLN A 395 -2.94 4.39 -4.19
N SER A 396 -3.56 5.50 -3.77
CA SER A 396 -4.93 5.83 -4.15
C SER A 396 -4.95 6.60 -5.47
N PRO A 397 -5.52 6.04 -6.55
CA PRO A 397 -5.62 6.77 -7.83
C PRO A 397 -6.36 8.09 -7.68
N ALA A 398 -7.36 8.18 -6.80
CA ALA A 398 -8.09 9.42 -6.54
C ALA A 398 -7.17 10.54 -6.02
N VAL A 399 -6.26 10.22 -5.10
CA VAL A 399 -5.28 11.19 -4.55
C VAL A 399 -4.22 11.52 -5.59
N ALA A 400 -3.65 10.50 -6.27
CA ALA A 400 -2.65 10.71 -7.32
C ALA A 400 -3.18 11.60 -8.45
N TYR A 401 -4.44 11.39 -8.86
CA TYR A 401 -5.09 12.14 -9.92
C TYR A 401 -5.45 13.55 -9.49
N ALA A 402 -5.95 13.73 -8.25
CA ALA A 402 -6.16 15.06 -7.68
C ALA A 402 -4.86 15.86 -7.61
N ALA A 403 -3.76 15.23 -7.18
CA ALA A 403 -2.45 15.86 -7.11
C ALA A 403 -1.94 16.25 -8.51
N ALA A 404 -2.10 15.37 -9.49
CA ALA A 404 -1.73 15.64 -10.88
C ALA A 404 -2.59 16.76 -11.50
N CYS A 405 -3.89 16.80 -11.23
CA CYS A 405 -4.78 17.89 -11.61
C CYS A 405 -4.31 19.23 -11.00
N CYS A 406 -4.02 19.26 -9.70
CA CYS A 406 -3.50 20.44 -9.02
C CYS A 406 -2.16 20.91 -9.62
N LEU A 407 -1.22 20.00 -9.88
CA LEU A 407 0.04 20.35 -10.53
C LEU A 407 -0.18 20.88 -11.97
N GLY A 408 -1.12 20.29 -12.69
CA GLY A 408 -1.52 20.73 -14.03
C GLY A 408 -2.08 22.16 -14.02
N LEU A 409 -3.02 22.44 -13.11
CA LEU A 409 -3.55 23.79 -12.90
C LEU A 409 -2.45 24.79 -12.56
N ALA A 410 -1.55 24.43 -11.62
CA ALA A 410 -0.45 25.29 -11.21
C ALA A 410 0.47 25.63 -12.39
N VAL A 411 0.85 24.63 -13.19
CA VAL A 411 1.67 24.81 -14.40
C VAL A 411 0.94 25.64 -15.46
N GLY A 412 -0.34 25.37 -15.72
CA GLY A 412 -1.11 26.09 -16.74
C GLY A 412 -1.37 27.55 -16.40
N LEU A 413 -1.56 27.86 -15.11
CA LEU A 413 -1.72 29.23 -14.61
C LEU A 413 -0.38 30.00 -14.58
N ALA A 414 0.75 29.30 -14.41
CA ALA A 414 2.06 29.92 -14.24
C ALA A 414 2.87 30.06 -15.52
N LEU A 415 2.76 29.10 -16.45
CA LEU A 415 3.64 28.97 -17.61
C LEU A 415 2.83 29.03 -18.92
N PRO A 416 3.05 30.02 -19.79
CA PRO A 416 2.43 30.07 -21.11
C PRO A 416 2.92 28.90 -21.98
N GLU A 417 2.05 28.38 -22.86
CA GLU A 417 2.45 27.32 -23.80
C GLU A 417 3.39 27.86 -24.89
N PRO A 418 4.47 27.13 -25.24
CA PRO A 418 5.32 27.51 -26.37
C PRO A 418 4.55 27.40 -27.70
N PRO A 419 4.78 28.30 -28.67
CA PRO A 419 4.10 28.28 -29.95
C PRO A 419 4.59 27.14 -30.86
N ARG A 420 3.63 26.41 -31.44
CA ARG A 420 3.71 25.32 -32.46
C ARG A 420 4.32 23.97 -31.99
N PRO A 421 3.55 22.87 -32.03
CA PRO A 421 4.12 21.52 -31.86
C PRO A 421 4.80 21.00 -33.14
N HIS A 422 5.96 20.36 -32.99
CA HIS A 422 6.69 19.64 -34.06
C HIS A 422 5.86 18.44 -34.59
N PRO A 423 5.94 18.06 -35.88
CA PRO A 423 5.16 16.96 -36.47
C PRO A 423 5.27 15.59 -35.76
N LEU A 424 6.41 15.27 -35.14
CA LEU A 424 6.60 14.05 -34.32
C LEU A 424 5.66 13.99 -33.09
N ARG A 425 5.04 15.11 -32.69
CA ARG A 425 4.08 15.19 -31.56
C ARG A 425 2.65 14.76 -31.90
N ARG A 426 2.35 14.41 -33.17
CA ARG A 426 1.06 13.83 -33.57
C ARG A 426 0.99 12.31 -33.36
N ALA A 427 2.14 11.62 -33.34
CA ALA A 427 2.17 10.19 -33.04
C ALA A 427 1.89 9.92 -31.54
N THR A 428 2.30 10.84 -30.65
CA THR A 428 2.11 10.73 -29.20
C THR A 428 0.66 10.87 -28.72
N THR A 429 -0.30 11.21 -29.60
CA THR A 429 -1.71 11.45 -29.23
C THR A 429 -2.64 10.28 -29.45
N ALA A 430 -2.29 9.35 -30.34
CA ALA A 430 -3.03 8.11 -30.53
C ALA A 430 -2.67 7.06 -29.47
N VAL A 431 -1.45 7.13 -28.93
CA VAL A 431 -0.92 6.20 -27.92
C VAL A 431 -1.80 6.12 -26.67
N PRO A 432 -2.29 7.22 -26.05
CA PRO A 432 -3.18 7.15 -24.89
C PRO A 432 -4.52 6.45 -25.17
N ALA A 433 -5.15 6.72 -26.33
CA ALA A 433 -6.41 6.08 -26.71
C ALA A 433 -6.23 4.57 -27.02
N LEU A 434 -5.13 4.23 -27.70
CA LEU A 434 -4.76 2.84 -27.97
C LEU A 434 -4.38 2.09 -26.69
N LEU A 435 -3.64 2.72 -25.78
CA LEU A 435 -3.31 2.15 -24.47
C LEU A 435 -4.57 1.99 -23.61
N ALA A 436 -5.52 2.91 -23.68
CA ALA A 436 -6.79 2.76 -23.00
C ALA A 436 -7.60 1.58 -23.56
N ALA A 437 -7.74 1.50 -24.89
CA ALA A 437 -8.42 0.38 -25.53
C ALA A 437 -7.74 -0.96 -25.22
N ALA A 438 -6.40 -1.00 -25.25
CA ALA A 438 -5.61 -2.16 -24.87
C ALA A 438 -5.76 -2.50 -23.38
N SER A 439 -5.84 -1.51 -22.49
CA SER A 439 -6.04 -1.72 -21.05
C SER A 439 -7.40 -2.35 -20.75
N LEU A 440 -8.44 -1.98 -21.50
CA LEU A 440 -9.78 -2.56 -21.36
C LEU A 440 -9.90 -3.95 -21.98
N ALA A 441 -9.16 -4.21 -23.06
CA ALA A 441 -9.22 -5.49 -23.78
C ALA A 441 -8.26 -6.56 -23.22
N PHE A 442 -7.15 -6.17 -22.60
CA PHE A 442 -6.04 -7.07 -22.23
C PHE A 442 -5.53 -6.89 -20.79
N ALA A 443 -6.41 -6.60 -19.82
CA ALA A 443 -6.00 -6.63 -18.42
C ALA A 443 -5.52 -8.05 -18.06
N PRO A 444 -4.21 -8.27 -17.80
CA PRO A 444 -3.74 -9.60 -17.45
C PRO A 444 -4.37 -10.04 -16.12
N ALA A 445 -4.83 -11.29 -16.06
CA ALA A 445 -5.42 -11.86 -14.85
C ALA A 445 -4.41 -11.77 -13.70
N SER A 446 -4.86 -11.32 -12.52
CA SER A 446 -3.97 -11.25 -11.37
C SER A 446 -3.61 -12.65 -10.87
N SER A 447 -2.42 -12.81 -10.29
CA SER A 447 -2.00 -14.08 -9.68
C SER A 447 -2.99 -14.57 -8.62
N ALA A 448 -3.60 -13.63 -7.88
CA ALA A 448 -4.62 -13.92 -6.87
C ALA A 448 -5.91 -14.48 -7.47
N ASP A 449 -6.37 -13.95 -8.61
CA ASP A 449 -7.59 -14.46 -9.28
C ASP A 449 -7.34 -15.85 -9.87
N LEU A 450 -6.18 -16.06 -10.48
CA LEU A 450 -5.75 -17.38 -10.98
C LEU A 450 -5.69 -18.39 -9.84
N PHE A 451 -5.10 -18.01 -8.70
CA PHE A 451 -5.04 -18.85 -7.52
C PHE A 451 -6.44 -19.17 -6.97
N ALA A 452 -7.31 -18.17 -6.85
CA ALA A 452 -8.67 -18.37 -6.35
C ALA A 452 -9.49 -19.32 -7.23
N ARG A 453 -9.34 -19.24 -8.56
CA ARG A 453 -9.96 -20.19 -9.49
C ARG A 453 -9.39 -21.60 -9.34
N ALA A 454 -8.08 -21.73 -9.13
CA ALA A 454 -7.45 -23.02 -8.86
C ALA A 454 -7.97 -23.66 -7.56
N GLU A 455 -8.15 -22.86 -6.50
CA GLU A 455 -8.73 -23.33 -5.23
C GLU A 455 -10.19 -23.78 -5.38
N GLN A 456 -10.96 -23.12 -6.25
CA GLN A 456 -12.33 -23.55 -6.58
C GLN A 456 -12.33 -24.90 -7.31
N ALA A 457 -11.44 -25.10 -8.28
CA ALA A 457 -11.28 -26.38 -8.96
C ALA A 457 -10.85 -27.50 -8.01
N TRP A 458 -9.91 -27.21 -7.10
CA TRP A 458 -9.49 -28.13 -6.05
C TRP A 458 -10.66 -28.54 -5.14
N ALA A 459 -11.45 -27.57 -4.69
CA ALA A 459 -12.63 -27.83 -3.87
C ALA A 459 -13.70 -28.65 -4.60
N ALA A 460 -13.77 -28.53 -5.93
CA ALA A 460 -14.64 -29.34 -6.79
C ALA A 460 -14.08 -30.74 -7.08
N GLY A 461 -12.86 -31.05 -6.66
CA GLY A 461 -12.18 -32.33 -6.91
C GLY A 461 -11.53 -32.45 -8.28
N ASP A 462 -11.50 -31.38 -9.09
CA ASP A 462 -10.80 -31.35 -10.38
C ASP A 462 -9.32 -31.02 -10.15
N LEU A 463 -8.55 -32.08 -9.87
CA LEU A 463 -7.13 -31.97 -9.51
C LEU A 463 -6.26 -31.44 -10.66
N GLU A 464 -6.54 -31.81 -11.90
CA GLU A 464 -5.75 -31.36 -13.05
C GLU A 464 -6.03 -29.89 -13.35
N GLN A 465 -7.29 -29.45 -13.30
CA GLN A 465 -7.62 -28.03 -13.44
C GLN A 465 -7.03 -27.20 -12.29
N ALA A 466 -7.03 -27.73 -11.06
CA ALA A 466 -6.37 -27.08 -9.92
C ALA A 466 -4.86 -26.93 -10.15
N ARG A 467 -4.20 -28.01 -10.58
CA ARG A 467 -2.76 -28.04 -10.89
C ARG A 467 -2.39 -27.03 -11.97
N GLN A 468 -3.13 -27.02 -13.07
CA GLN A 468 -2.95 -26.04 -14.15
C GLN A 468 -3.20 -24.60 -13.66
N GLY A 469 -4.19 -24.42 -12.79
CA GLY A 469 -4.47 -23.12 -12.16
C GLY A 469 -3.29 -22.61 -11.31
N TRP A 470 -2.67 -23.47 -10.51
CA TRP A 470 -1.49 -23.09 -9.72
C TRP A 470 -0.25 -22.83 -10.59
N LEU A 471 -0.05 -23.60 -11.67
CA LEU A 471 1.01 -23.33 -12.66
C LEU A 471 0.78 -22.01 -13.40
N ALA A 472 -0.47 -21.67 -13.71
CA ALA A 472 -0.83 -20.36 -14.24
C ALA A 472 -0.54 -19.24 -13.22
N THR A 473 -0.81 -19.46 -11.94
CA THR A 473 -0.40 -18.54 -10.86
C THR A 473 1.11 -18.34 -10.84
N LEU A 474 1.91 -19.40 -10.96
CA LEU A 474 3.38 -19.29 -11.04
C LEU A 474 3.86 -18.62 -12.33
N SER A 475 3.13 -18.76 -13.42
CA SER A 475 3.42 -18.06 -14.68
C SER A 475 3.21 -16.55 -14.53
N ALA A 476 2.16 -16.14 -13.82
CA ALA A 476 1.91 -14.74 -13.51
C ALA A 476 2.87 -14.19 -12.44
N GLN A 477 3.13 -14.97 -11.39
CA GLN A 477 3.97 -14.59 -10.26
C GLN A 477 4.81 -15.80 -9.76
N PRO A 478 6.04 -15.98 -10.28
CA PRO A 478 6.94 -17.08 -9.93
C PRO A 478 7.27 -17.23 -8.44
N ARG A 479 7.16 -16.14 -7.67
CA ARG A 479 7.40 -16.12 -6.21
C ARG A 479 6.13 -16.38 -5.38
N ALA A 480 5.02 -16.79 -5.99
CA ALA A 480 3.77 -17.05 -5.27
C ALA A 480 3.89 -18.30 -4.38
N ALA A 481 4.35 -18.13 -3.14
CA ALA A 481 4.56 -19.21 -2.18
C ALA A 481 3.30 -20.08 -1.96
N ALA A 482 2.10 -19.48 -2.00
CA ALA A 482 0.85 -20.22 -1.87
C ALA A 482 0.64 -21.25 -2.99
N ALA A 483 1.02 -20.92 -4.24
CA ALA A 483 0.93 -21.85 -5.37
C ALA A 483 1.97 -22.97 -5.25
N TRP A 484 3.19 -22.64 -4.82
CA TRP A 484 4.23 -23.63 -4.51
C TRP A 484 3.80 -24.62 -3.44
N LEU A 485 3.15 -24.15 -2.37
CA LEU A 485 2.63 -25.02 -1.31
C LEU A 485 1.50 -25.93 -1.82
N ARG A 486 0.63 -25.44 -2.68
CA ARG A 486 -0.43 -26.27 -3.27
C ARG A 486 0.11 -27.34 -4.21
N LEU A 487 1.10 -26.99 -5.03
CA LEU A 487 1.83 -27.98 -5.83
C LEU A 487 2.52 -29.02 -4.93
N SER A 488 3.16 -28.58 -3.84
CA SER A 488 3.76 -29.47 -2.84
C SER A 488 2.74 -30.44 -2.22
N GLU A 489 1.58 -29.94 -1.78
CA GLU A 489 0.50 -30.76 -1.24
C GLU A 489 -0.02 -31.78 -2.27
N HIS A 490 -0.10 -31.39 -3.54
CA HIS A 490 -0.49 -32.26 -4.64
C HIS A 490 0.55 -33.36 -4.91
N ALA A 491 1.84 -33.03 -5.05
CA ALA A 491 2.90 -34.03 -5.20
C ALA A 491 2.94 -35.02 -4.01
N ARG A 492 2.73 -34.53 -2.79
CA ARG A 492 2.60 -35.38 -1.61
C ARG A 492 1.44 -36.36 -1.74
N SER A 493 0.29 -35.91 -2.27
CA SER A 493 -0.87 -36.78 -2.49
C SER A 493 -0.64 -37.86 -3.55
N GLU A 494 0.29 -37.63 -4.48
CA GLU A 494 0.74 -38.60 -5.49
C GLU A 494 1.85 -39.52 -4.96
N GLY A 495 2.37 -39.26 -3.75
CA GLY A 495 3.44 -40.03 -3.12
C GLY A 495 4.86 -39.55 -3.46
N ASP A 496 5.01 -38.50 -4.27
CA ASP A 496 6.32 -37.90 -4.58
C ASP A 496 6.75 -36.94 -3.46
N LEU A 497 7.26 -37.52 -2.36
CA LEU A 497 7.69 -36.77 -1.18
C LEU A 497 8.92 -35.87 -1.45
N ASP A 498 9.81 -36.29 -2.35
CA ASP A 498 11.02 -35.53 -2.69
C ASP A 498 10.66 -34.24 -3.44
N GLN A 499 9.79 -34.34 -4.44
CA GLN A 499 9.29 -33.16 -5.15
C GLN A 499 8.43 -32.28 -4.24
N ALA A 500 7.59 -32.88 -3.40
CA ALA A 500 6.79 -32.14 -2.43
C ALA A 500 7.68 -31.32 -1.48
N LEU A 501 8.77 -31.91 -0.99
CA LEU A 501 9.75 -31.23 -0.14
C LEU A 501 10.47 -30.10 -0.90
N ALA A 502 10.92 -30.34 -2.13
CA ALA A 502 11.57 -29.33 -2.94
C ALA A 502 10.68 -28.10 -3.20
N TRP A 503 9.38 -28.31 -3.48
CA TRP A 503 8.43 -27.22 -3.69
C TRP A 503 8.07 -26.50 -2.38
N ALA A 504 7.93 -27.21 -1.25
CA ALA A 504 7.73 -26.57 0.05
C ALA A 504 8.94 -25.72 0.48
N GLN A 505 10.15 -26.21 0.22
CA GLN A 505 11.38 -25.44 0.45
C GLN A 505 11.43 -24.20 -0.45
N THR A 506 11.02 -24.32 -1.71
CA THR A 506 10.90 -23.17 -2.63
C THR A 506 9.89 -22.15 -2.11
N ALA A 507 8.74 -22.59 -1.61
CA ALA A 507 7.76 -21.70 -0.98
C ALA A 507 8.34 -20.96 0.23
N ARG A 508 9.08 -21.66 1.11
CA ARG A 508 9.76 -21.06 2.26
C ARG A 508 10.85 -20.07 1.87
N ARG A 509 11.58 -20.29 0.78
CA ARG A 509 12.56 -19.32 0.27
C ARG A 509 11.90 -17.98 -0.07
N TRP A 510 10.72 -18.01 -0.70
CA TRP A 510 10.02 -16.78 -1.11
C TRP A 510 9.23 -16.12 0.01
N GLN A 511 8.70 -16.91 0.96
CA GLN A 511 7.99 -16.41 2.13
C GLN A 511 8.51 -17.11 3.39
N PRO A 512 9.70 -16.73 3.87
CA PRO A 512 10.25 -17.33 5.08
C PRO A 512 9.41 -16.94 6.29
N HIS A 513 9.45 -17.79 7.33
CA HIS A 513 8.85 -17.51 8.63
C HIS A 513 7.31 -17.29 8.62
N THR A 514 6.60 -17.89 7.66
CA THR A 514 5.13 -17.92 7.71
C THR A 514 4.64 -19.22 8.34
N VAL A 515 3.54 -19.14 9.09
CA VAL A 515 2.91 -20.32 9.69
C VAL A 515 2.64 -21.38 8.63
N ARG A 516 2.12 -20.98 7.48
CA ARG A 516 1.75 -21.88 6.39
C ARG A 516 2.96 -22.63 5.81
N THR A 517 4.07 -21.94 5.56
CA THR A 517 5.28 -22.57 4.98
C THR A 517 6.00 -23.46 5.98
N GLU A 518 6.10 -23.02 7.25
CA GLU A 518 6.78 -23.80 8.28
C GLU A 518 5.95 -25.04 8.66
N TRP A 519 4.62 -24.93 8.69
CA TRP A 519 3.75 -26.07 8.94
C TRP A 519 3.81 -27.12 7.83
N ALA A 520 3.75 -26.68 6.56
CA ALA A 520 3.83 -27.60 5.43
C ALA A 520 5.15 -28.40 5.40
N LEU A 521 6.26 -27.75 5.77
CA LEU A 521 7.55 -28.44 5.90
C LEU A 521 7.57 -29.42 7.07
N ALA A 522 7.02 -29.03 8.22
CA ALA A 522 6.90 -29.95 9.35
C ALA A 522 6.09 -31.20 8.98
N ASP A 523 4.95 -31.03 8.30
CA ASP A 523 4.13 -32.15 7.84
C ASP A 523 4.90 -33.09 6.89
N LEU A 524 5.74 -32.54 6.00
CA LEU A 524 6.59 -33.33 5.10
C LEU A 524 7.75 -34.01 5.84
N GLU A 525 8.34 -33.35 6.82
CA GLU A 525 9.37 -33.94 7.71
C GLU A 525 8.79 -35.11 8.51
N LEU A 526 7.56 -34.99 9.02
CA LEU A 526 6.85 -36.09 9.67
C LEU A 526 6.59 -37.25 8.68
N ALA A 527 6.15 -36.94 7.45
CA ALA A 527 5.87 -37.94 6.43
C ALA A 527 7.13 -38.67 5.92
N THR A 528 8.28 -38.00 5.93
CA THR A 528 9.59 -38.56 5.51
C THR A 528 10.38 -39.20 6.66
N GLY A 529 9.85 -39.16 7.89
CA GLY A 529 10.48 -39.74 9.08
C GLY A 529 11.58 -38.87 9.72
N ALA A 530 11.73 -37.62 9.30
CA ALA A 530 12.66 -36.65 9.89
C ALA A 530 12.09 -36.05 11.19
N LEU A 531 11.81 -36.91 12.18
CA LEU A 531 11.06 -36.57 13.40
C LEU A 531 11.71 -35.47 14.25
N ASP A 532 13.04 -35.47 14.37
CA ASP A 532 13.77 -34.44 15.14
C ASP A 532 13.65 -33.06 14.50
N ALA A 533 13.71 -32.98 13.16
CA ALA A 533 13.54 -31.74 12.42
C ALA A 533 12.11 -31.21 12.56
N ALA A 534 11.11 -32.10 12.44
CA ALA A 534 9.72 -31.76 12.62
C ALA A 534 9.42 -31.27 14.05
N LEU A 535 9.97 -31.93 15.08
CA LEU A 535 9.84 -31.53 16.48
C LEU A 535 10.39 -30.13 16.71
N ALA A 536 11.62 -29.87 16.25
CA ALA A 536 12.24 -28.55 16.39
C ALA A 536 11.42 -27.45 15.68
N ARG A 537 10.93 -27.73 14.47
CA ARG A 537 10.14 -26.77 13.68
C ARG A 537 8.78 -26.48 14.32
N LEU A 538 8.06 -27.51 14.74
CA LEU A 538 6.76 -27.36 15.39
C LEU A 538 6.87 -26.70 16.77
N ALA A 539 7.94 -26.96 17.51
CA ALA A 539 8.24 -26.25 18.76
C ALA A 539 8.46 -24.74 18.51
N ALA A 540 9.27 -24.39 17.51
CA ALA A 540 9.49 -22.98 17.13
C ALA A 540 8.18 -22.29 16.71
N LEU A 541 7.34 -22.98 15.93
CA LEU A 541 6.02 -22.50 15.51
C LEU A 541 5.08 -22.27 16.69
N ALA A 542 4.99 -23.23 17.62
CA ALA A 542 4.13 -23.13 18.79
C ALA A 542 4.59 -22.06 19.78
N ASN A 543 5.90 -21.80 19.89
CA ASN A 543 6.44 -20.71 20.68
C ASN A 543 6.11 -19.34 20.06
N ALA A 544 6.20 -19.23 18.73
CA ALA A 544 5.82 -18.01 18.03
C ALA A 544 4.30 -17.78 18.06
N ALA A 545 3.51 -18.84 17.87
CA ALA A 545 2.05 -18.82 17.80
C ALA A 545 1.45 -19.88 18.76
N PRO A 546 1.24 -19.53 20.05
CA PRO A 546 0.79 -20.47 21.07
C PRO A 546 -0.55 -21.16 20.77
N ASP A 547 -1.39 -20.58 19.91
CA ASP A 547 -2.64 -21.18 19.43
C ASP A 547 -2.44 -22.44 18.57
N LEU A 548 -1.27 -22.63 17.97
CA LEU A 548 -0.95 -23.80 17.15
C LEU A 548 -0.44 -24.99 17.98
N ARG A 549 -0.08 -24.76 19.26
CA ARG A 549 0.55 -25.77 20.12
C ARG A 549 -0.26 -27.06 20.24
N PRO A 550 -1.60 -27.05 20.45
CA PRO A 550 -2.37 -28.29 20.55
C PRO A 550 -2.34 -29.12 19.25
N ALA A 551 -2.33 -28.45 18.09
CA ALA A 551 -2.25 -29.13 16.80
C ALA A 551 -0.85 -29.73 16.57
N ALA A 552 0.21 -29.00 16.96
CA ALA A 552 1.59 -29.46 16.86
C ALA A 552 1.84 -30.72 17.72
N ILE A 553 1.36 -30.71 18.97
CA ILE A 553 1.42 -31.86 19.89
C ILE A 553 0.74 -33.08 19.25
N GLN A 554 -0.47 -32.90 18.71
CA GLN A 554 -1.20 -34.00 18.07
C GLN A 554 -0.46 -34.57 16.85
N ALA A 555 0.12 -33.70 16.01
CA ALA A 555 0.83 -34.12 14.80
C ALA A 555 2.07 -34.96 15.14
N LEU A 556 2.87 -34.52 16.12
CA LEU A 556 4.05 -35.24 16.59
C LEU A 556 3.70 -36.59 17.21
N TRP A 557 2.66 -36.65 18.03
CA TRP A 557 2.19 -37.89 18.63
C TRP A 557 1.75 -38.91 17.57
N ARG A 558 0.95 -38.49 16.58
CA ARG A 558 0.51 -39.36 15.49
C ARG A 558 1.66 -39.88 14.64
N ALA A 559 2.75 -39.13 14.55
CA ALA A 559 3.96 -39.53 13.85
C ALA A 559 4.90 -40.42 14.71
N GLY A 560 4.52 -40.74 15.95
CA GLY A 560 5.28 -41.64 16.82
C GLY A 560 6.35 -40.96 17.68
N VAL A 561 6.33 -39.62 17.81
CA VAL A 561 7.24 -38.91 18.72
C VAL A 561 6.83 -39.19 20.17
N PRO A 562 7.75 -39.63 21.05
CA PRO A 562 7.40 -40.03 22.40
C PRO A 562 6.95 -38.82 23.25
N PRO A 563 5.96 -38.98 24.15
CA PRO A 563 5.41 -37.87 24.93
C PRO A 563 6.45 -37.07 25.72
N PRO A 564 7.49 -37.68 26.36
CA PRO A 564 8.54 -36.92 27.04
C PRO A 564 9.29 -35.92 26.16
N SER A 565 9.54 -36.27 24.89
CA SER A 565 10.21 -35.38 23.93
C SER A 565 9.31 -34.21 23.51
N ILE A 566 8.01 -34.47 23.40
CA ILE A 566 6.98 -33.45 23.15
C ILE A 566 6.90 -32.49 24.34
N GLU A 567 6.82 -33.03 25.56
CA GLU A 567 6.79 -32.24 26.81
C GLU A 567 7.98 -31.29 26.91
N GLN A 568 9.18 -31.82 26.71
CA GLN A 568 10.42 -31.04 26.81
C GLN A 568 10.47 -29.88 25.81
N SER A 569 9.93 -30.07 24.61
CA SER A 569 10.04 -29.10 23.52
C SER A 569 8.89 -28.10 23.48
N LEU A 570 7.68 -28.50 23.90
CA LEU A 570 6.44 -27.76 23.66
C LEU A 570 5.68 -27.37 24.92
N ALA A 571 5.95 -28.00 26.08
CA ALA A 571 5.16 -27.82 27.30
C ALA A 571 5.86 -27.01 28.40
N GLN A 572 7.17 -26.77 28.28
CA GLN A 572 7.97 -26.11 29.33
C GLN A 572 8.02 -24.56 29.24
N SER A 573 7.39 -23.95 28.23
CA SER A 573 7.55 -22.52 27.96
C SER A 573 6.78 -21.60 28.91
N ASP A 574 5.55 -22.00 29.31
CA ASP A 574 4.65 -21.20 30.13
C ASP A 574 3.51 -22.09 30.72
N GLY A 575 2.72 -21.54 31.65
CA GLY A 575 1.61 -22.27 32.29
C GLY A 575 0.49 -22.69 31.33
N ARG A 576 0.31 -21.98 30.20
CA ARG A 576 -0.65 -22.37 29.16
C ARG A 576 -0.12 -23.56 28.36
N ALA A 577 1.17 -23.58 28.05
CA ALA A 577 1.85 -24.68 27.36
C ALA A 577 1.73 -26.00 28.13
N ALA A 578 1.95 -25.91 29.44
CA ALA A 578 1.72 -27.01 30.37
C ALA A 578 0.26 -27.51 30.33
N GLY A 579 -0.70 -26.57 30.39
CA GLY A 579 -2.13 -26.89 30.30
C GLY A 579 -2.52 -27.57 28.99
N ASP A 580 -2.03 -27.07 27.85
CA ASP A 580 -2.28 -27.64 26.53
C ASP A 580 -1.77 -29.09 26.44
N TYR A 581 -0.59 -29.38 27.01
CA TYR A 581 0.00 -30.72 27.03
C TYR A 581 -0.73 -31.69 27.98
N LEU A 582 -1.10 -31.26 29.19
CA LEU A 582 -1.90 -32.08 30.11
C LEU A 582 -3.27 -32.41 29.52
N ALA A 583 -3.92 -31.44 28.86
CA ALA A 583 -5.17 -31.65 28.17
C ALA A 583 -5.05 -32.68 27.04
N PHE A 584 -3.93 -32.67 26.31
CA PHE A 584 -3.60 -33.69 25.32
C PHE A 584 -3.45 -35.08 25.95
N LEU A 585 -2.62 -35.24 26.98
CA LEU A 585 -2.41 -36.54 27.65
C LEU A 585 -3.72 -37.12 28.19
N ALA A 586 -4.56 -36.27 28.79
CA ALA A 586 -5.88 -36.66 29.27
C ALA A 586 -6.81 -37.11 28.12
N ARG A 587 -6.79 -36.42 26.98
CA ARG A 587 -7.61 -36.77 25.81
C ARG A 587 -7.21 -38.09 25.17
N GLU A 588 -5.90 -38.36 25.07
CA GLU A 588 -5.38 -39.60 24.47
C GLU A 588 -5.33 -40.78 25.47
N GLY A 589 -5.71 -40.57 26.73
CA GLY A 589 -5.78 -41.64 27.74
C GLY A 589 -4.42 -42.06 28.33
N LEU A 590 -3.39 -41.23 28.21
CA LEU A 590 -2.01 -41.48 28.66
C LEU A 590 -1.87 -41.20 30.17
N ARG A 591 -2.42 -42.11 30.99
CA ARG A 591 -2.61 -41.89 32.44
C ARG A 591 -1.31 -41.82 33.24
N GLU A 592 -0.30 -42.62 32.90
CA GLU A 592 0.98 -42.62 33.62
C GLU A 592 1.78 -41.35 33.33
N GLU A 593 1.86 -40.98 32.05
CA GLU A 593 2.50 -39.76 31.59
C GLU A 593 1.80 -38.52 32.15
N LEU A 594 0.47 -38.53 32.23
CA LEU A 594 -0.31 -37.43 32.82
C LEU A 594 0.04 -37.23 34.30
N LEU A 595 0.13 -38.32 35.08
CA LEU A 595 0.50 -38.26 36.49
C LEU A 595 1.94 -37.74 36.66
N GLN A 596 2.88 -38.24 35.88
CA GLN A 596 4.28 -37.81 35.93
C GLN A 596 4.46 -36.35 35.52
N ALA A 597 3.83 -35.91 34.42
CA ALA A 597 3.87 -34.53 33.94
C ALA A 597 3.24 -33.58 34.96
N ASN A 598 2.08 -33.94 35.53
CA ASN A 598 1.41 -33.11 36.53
C ASN A 598 2.24 -32.98 37.82
N GLN A 599 2.88 -34.06 38.30
CA GLN A 599 3.79 -34.00 39.44
C GLN A 599 4.98 -33.07 39.18
N ARG A 600 5.61 -33.16 38.00
CA ARG A 600 6.73 -32.27 37.62
C ARG A 600 6.30 -30.81 37.58
N LEU A 601 5.13 -30.51 37.00
CA LEU A 601 4.59 -29.16 36.91
C LEU A 601 4.27 -28.55 38.27
N VAL A 602 3.66 -29.31 39.18
CA VAL A 602 3.39 -28.88 40.56
C VAL A 602 4.69 -28.56 41.30
N VAL A 603 5.72 -29.40 41.15
CA VAL A 603 7.04 -29.15 41.75
C VAL A 603 7.71 -27.90 41.14
N GLN A 604 7.61 -27.70 39.83
CA GLN A 604 8.21 -26.56 39.14
C GLN A 604 7.53 -25.23 39.54
N GLN A 605 6.20 -25.22 39.70
CA GLN A 605 5.46 -24.08 40.21
C GLN A 605 5.78 -23.77 41.68
N ALA A 606 5.98 -24.81 42.51
CA ALA A 606 6.40 -24.62 43.90
C ALA A 606 7.82 -24.02 44.02
N LEU A 607 8.68 -24.20 43.01
CA LEU A 607 10.05 -23.67 42.97
C LEU A 607 10.17 -22.27 42.34
N GLN A 608 9.15 -21.78 41.63
CA GLN A 608 9.07 -20.40 41.11
C GLN A 608 7.77 -19.72 41.57
N PRO A 609 7.73 -19.21 42.82
CA PRO A 609 6.55 -18.52 43.31
C PRO A 609 6.29 -17.25 42.49
N PRO A 610 5.02 -16.87 42.23
CA PRO A 610 4.66 -15.63 41.54
C PRO A 610 5.36 -14.42 42.17
N GLU A 611 5.74 -13.40 41.39
CA GLU A 611 6.55 -12.25 41.86
C GLU A 611 6.01 -11.59 43.14
N ALA A 612 4.69 -11.57 43.33
CA ALA A 612 4.05 -11.06 44.55
C ALA A 612 4.36 -11.91 45.78
N GLU A 613 4.45 -13.22 45.62
CA GLU A 613 4.75 -14.20 46.66
C GLU A 613 6.27 -14.30 46.88
N ALA A 614 7.09 -14.18 45.84
CA ALA A 614 8.54 -14.01 45.96
C ALA A 614 8.90 -12.70 46.71
N ALA A 615 8.21 -11.60 46.43
CA ALA A 615 8.37 -10.32 47.14
C ALA A 615 7.86 -10.39 48.60
N TYR A 616 6.80 -11.16 48.85
CA TYR A 616 6.31 -11.42 50.21
C TYR A 616 7.30 -12.27 51.01
N ILE A 617 7.82 -13.36 50.43
CA ILE A 617 8.83 -14.23 51.04
C ILE A 617 10.13 -13.45 51.28
N ALA A 618 10.59 -12.63 50.33
CA ALA A 618 11.76 -11.78 50.51
C ALA A 618 11.57 -10.74 51.63
N ARG A 619 10.36 -10.16 51.77
CA ARG A 619 10.04 -9.27 52.90
C ARG A 619 9.97 -10.01 54.23
N ALA A 620 9.41 -11.22 54.25
CA ALA A 620 9.32 -12.05 55.45
C ALA A 620 10.69 -12.52 55.94
N LEU A 621 11.62 -12.82 55.02
CA LEU A 621 13.01 -13.19 55.34
C LEU A 621 13.90 -12.02 55.77
N GLN A 622 13.51 -10.78 55.47
CA GLN A 622 14.19 -9.55 55.91
C GLN A 622 13.64 -8.99 57.22
N ALA A 623 12.52 -9.51 57.73
CA ALA A 623 12.01 -9.13 59.04
C ALA A 623 12.91 -9.73 60.13
N PRO A 624 13.44 -8.95 61.08
CA PRO A 624 14.19 -9.51 62.20
C PRO A 624 13.26 -10.41 63.03
N PRO A 625 13.77 -11.54 63.57
CA PRO A 625 12.96 -12.45 64.35
C PRO A 625 12.43 -11.76 65.62
N PRO A 626 11.23 -12.12 66.09
CA PRO A 626 10.60 -11.52 67.25
C PRO A 626 11.39 -11.72 68.55
#